data_AF-A0A654ENU8-F1
#
_entry.id   AF-A0A654ENU8-F1
#
_cell.length_a   1.000
_cell.length_b   1.000
_cell.length_c   1.000
_cell.angle_alpha   90.00
_cell.angle_beta   90.00
_cell.angle_gamma   90.00
#
_symmetry.space_group_name_H-M   'P 1'
#
loop_
_entity.id
_entity.type
_entity.pdbx_description
1 polymer ?
#
loop_
_entity_poly.entity_id
_entity_poly.type
_entity_poly.pdbx_seq_one_letter_code
_entity_poly.pdbx_strand_id
1 'polypeptide(L)'
;MTSFCSMISLLLLLLLSLSSAVFSDDASFQKLPVPETRSGPEAFAFDSTGKGFYTGVSGGKILKYLPETGYVDFAQITESSNSSWCDGTIGTALAGRCGRPAGIAFNEKTGDLYVADAPLGLHVISPAGGLATKITDSVDGKPFKFLDGLDVDPTTGVVYFTSFSSRFSPIQVLIALGLKDATGKLYKYDPSTKVVTVLMEGLSGSAGCAVSSDGSFVLVSQFTKSNIKRYWIKGPKAGSSEDFTNSVSNPDNIKRIGSTGNFWVASVVNKIIVPTNPSAVKVNSNGEVLQTIPLKDKFGDTLLSEVNEFEGNLYIGTLTGPFAGILKLEKGSCPAT
;
A
#
# COMPACT_ATOMS: atom_id res chain seq x y z
N MET A 1 27.93 -23.26 72.97
CA MET A 1 28.28 -22.03 72.22
C MET A 1 29.11 -22.45 71.02
N THR A 2 28.80 -21.91 69.83
CA THR A 2 29.22 -22.36 68.47
C THR A 2 28.52 -23.68 68.07
N SER A 3 27.96 -23.87 66.88
CA SER A 3 28.28 -23.33 65.55
C SER A 3 27.02 -23.30 64.67
N PHE A 4 26.79 -22.17 64.00
CA PHE A 4 25.79 -21.99 62.95
C PHE A 4 26.38 -22.50 61.63
N CYS A 5 25.93 -23.66 61.14
CA CYS A 5 26.07 -24.02 59.73
C CYS A 5 25.12 -25.19 59.41
N SER A 6 24.42 -25.08 58.27
CA SER A 6 23.56 -26.11 57.65
C SER A 6 22.05 -25.82 57.72
N MET A 7 21.63 -24.73 57.08
CA MET A 7 20.23 -24.52 56.65
C MET A 7 20.16 -23.83 55.28
N ILE A 8 21.11 -24.11 54.37
CA ILE A 8 21.10 -23.57 52.99
C ILE A 8 21.45 -24.69 52.00
N SER A 9 20.75 -25.82 52.06
CA SER A 9 20.89 -26.87 51.03
C SER A 9 19.58 -27.54 50.63
N LEU A 10 18.47 -27.27 51.33
CA LEU A 10 17.17 -27.86 51.01
C LEU A 10 16.17 -26.92 50.33
N LEU A 11 16.53 -25.66 50.08
CA LEU A 11 15.66 -24.67 49.42
C LEU A 11 15.97 -24.46 47.92
N LEU A 12 16.89 -25.24 47.35
CA LEU A 12 17.34 -25.12 45.95
C LEU A 12 16.77 -26.21 45.02
N LEU A 13 15.95 -27.13 45.53
CA LEU A 13 15.44 -28.28 44.77
C LEU A 13 13.91 -28.29 44.57
N LEU A 14 13.19 -27.20 44.92
CA LEU A 14 11.73 -27.11 44.78
C LEU A 14 11.22 -25.96 43.89
N LEU A 15 12.08 -25.33 43.08
CA LEU A 15 11.69 -24.27 42.13
C LEU A 15 11.95 -24.62 40.65
N LEU A 16 12.04 -25.92 40.32
CA LEU A 16 12.18 -26.41 38.93
C LEU A 16 10.84 -26.91 38.35
N SER A 17 9.75 -26.22 38.62
CA SER A 17 8.48 -26.43 37.91
C SER A 17 7.72 -25.13 37.70
N LEU A 18 8.39 -24.16 37.08
CA LEU A 18 7.70 -23.07 36.41
C LEU A 18 7.81 -23.34 34.91
N SER A 19 6.67 -23.78 34.39
CA SER A 19 6.27 -23.87 32.99
C SER A 19 7.27 -23.25 32.02
N SER A 20 7.79 -24.07 31.11
CA SER A 20 8.37 -23.60 29.86
C SER A 20 7.33 -22.69 29.20
N ALA A 21 7.48 -21.38 29.38
CA ALA A 21 6.81 -20.41 28.54
C ALA A 21 7.34 -20.69 27.14
N VAL A 22 6.51 -21.31 26.30
CA VAL A 22 6.72 -21.32 24.86
C VAL A 22 6.55 -19.86 24.43
N PHE A 23 7.64 -19.10 24.47
CA PHE A 23 7.73 -17.86 23.73
C PHE A 23 7.73 -18.25 22.25
N SER A 24 6.58 -18.14 21.59
CA SER A 24 6.58 -18.03 20.13
C SER A 24 7.08 -16.63 19.80
N ASP A 25 8.40 -16.46 19.73
CA ASP A 25 9.02 -15.29 19.13
C ASP A 25 8.65 -15.28 17.64
N ASP A 26 7.55 -14.62 17.30
CA ASP A 26 7.32 -14.24 15.91
C ASP A 26 8.17 -13.00 15.59
N ALA A 27 9.49 -13.14 15.73
CA ALA A 27 10.49 -12.10 15.42
C ALA A 27 10.51 -11.69 13.93
N SER A 28 9.62 -12.29 13.12
CA SER A 28 9.47 -12.01 11.70
C SER A 28 8.56 -10.83 11.40
N PHE A 29 7.63 -10.46 12.30
CA PHE A 29 6.61 -9.45 12.03
C PHE A 29 6.60 -8.30 13.04
N GLN A 30 6.59 -7.06 12.53
CA GLN A 30 6.53 -5.84 13.33
C GLN A 30 5.24 -5.07 13.02
N LYS A 31 4.58 -4.58 14.07
CA LYS A 31 3.47 -3.62 13.97
C LYS A 31 3.98 -2.23 14.31
N LEU A 32 3.74 -1.28 13.40
CA LEU A 32 4.13 0.12 13.56
C LEU A 32 2.85 0.97 13.64
N PRO A 33 2.32 1.26 14.85
CA PRO A 33 1.15 2.11 15.01
C PRO A 33 1.39 3.50 14.43
N VAL A 34 0.43 4.00 13.65
CA VAL A 34 0.51 5.38 13.15
C VAL A 34 0.13 6.37 14.26
N PRO A 35 0.75 7.57 14.32
CA PRO A 35 0.57 8.51 15.43
C PRO A 35 -0.79 9.23 15.40
N GLU A 36 -1.06 10.03 16.44
CA GLU A 36 -2.15 11.03 16.48
C GLU A 36 -3.56 10.48 16.22
N THR A 37 -3.82 9.23 16.59
CA THR A 37 -5.11 8.55 16.30
C THR A 37 -5.45 8.46 14.80
N ARG A 38 -4.49 8.77 13.92
CA ARG A 38 -4.62 8.59 12.48
C ARG A 38 -4.69 7.10 12.16
N SER A 39 -5.00 6.80 10.92
CA SER A 39 -5.23 5.43 10.46
C SER A 39 -4.92 5.31 8.98
N GLY A 40 -4.86 4.08 8.53
CA GLY A 40 -4.76 3.73 7.13
C GLY A 40 -3.44 4.13 6.45
N PRO A 41 -2.29 3.61 6.90
CA PRO A 41 -1.08 3.63 6.09
C PRO A 41 -1.32 2.78 4.83
N GLU A 42 -1.83 3.41 3.78
CA GLU A 42 -2.43 2.72 2.62
C GLU A 42 -1.37 2.11 1.70
N ALA A 43 -0.35 2.91 1.42
CA ALA A 43 0.69 2.63 0.43
C ALA A 43 2.04 3.10 0.96
N PHE A 44 3.10 2.50 0.40
CA PHE A 44 4.48 2.75 0.77
C PHE A 44 5.31 3.15 -0.44
N ALA A 45 6.22 4.09 -0.18
CA ALA A 45 7.26 4.48 -1.12
C ALA A 45 8.61 4.55 -0.39
N PHE A 46 9.69 4.30 -1.14
CA PHE A 46 11.06 4.30 -0.65
C PHE A 46 11.86 5.29 -1.48
N ASP A 47 12.58 6.18 -0.81
CA ASP A 47 13.49 7.10 -1.51
C ASP A 47 14.83 6.40 -1.82
N SER A 48 15.68 7.06 -2.60
CA SER A 48 16.99 6.53 -2.99
C SER A 48 17.98 6.38 -1.82
N THR A 49 17.67 6.91 -0.63
CA THR A 49 18.54 6.78 0.54
C THR A 49 18.40 5.42 1.21
N GLY A 50 17.28 4.73 0.98
CA GLY A 50 16.93 3.47 1.65
C GLY A 50 16.69 3.62 3.16
N LYS A 51 16.71 4.85 3.70
CA LYS A 51 16.52 5.11 5.13
C LYS A 51 15.04 5.24 5.44
N GLY A 52 14.42 4.08 5.69
CA GLY A 52 13.03 3.99 6.09
C GLY A 52 12.05 4.07 4.91
N PHE A 53 10.81 4.46 5.19
CA PHE A 53 9.74 4.48 4.20
C PHE A 53 8.80 5.65 4.39
N TYR A 54 8.01 5.95 3.37
CA TYR A 54 6.99 6.98 3.39
C TYR A 54 5.62 6.31 3.28
N THR A 55 4.61 6.86 3.94
CA THR A 55 3.24 6.39 3.83
C THR A 55 2.24 7.53 4.01
N GLY A 56 1.13 7.45 3.28
CA GLY A 56 0.00 8.35 3.45
C GLY A 56 -0.98 7.83 4.48
N VAL A 57 -1.54 8.70 5.30
CA VAL A 57 -2.52 8.34 6.35
C VAL A 57 -3.78 9.22 6.28
N SER A 58 -4.82 8.82 7.00
CA SER A 58 -6.04 9.61 7.16
C SER A 58 -5.75 11.03 7.67
N GLY A 59 -6.52 12.00 7.16
CA GLY A 59 -6.32 13.40 7.47
C GLY A 59 -5.23 14.10 6.66
N GLY A 60 -4.75 13.49 5.57
CA GLY A 60 -3.95 14.18 4.56
C GLY A 60 -2.47 14.33 4.86
N LYS A 61 -1.93 13.55 5.79
CA LYS A 61 -0.49 13.56 6.09
C LYS A 61 0.24 12.51 5.28
N ILE A 62 1.46 12.86 4.87
CA ILE A 62 2.49 11.90 4.47
C ILE A 62 3.51 11.85 5.60
N LEU A 63 3.68 10.66 6.16
CA LEU A 63 4.64 10.39 7.23
C LEU A 63 5.87 9.71 6.64
N LYS A 64 7.04 10.02 7.18
CA LYS A 64 8.27 9.25 6.99
C LYS A 64 8.53 8.45 8.25
N TYR A 65 8.74 7.15 8.11
CA TYR A 65 9.21 6.31 9.21
C TYR A 65 10.72 6.14 9.12
N LEU A 66 11.41 6.35 10.23
CA LEU A 66 12.84 6.12 10.40
C LEU A 66 13.05 5.07 11.51
N PRO A 67 13.88 4.03 11.31
CA PRO A 67 14.11 3.01 12.33
C PRO A 67 14.54 3.56 13.70
N GLU A 68 15.29 4.66 13.71
CA GLU A 68 15.88 5.25 14.92
C GLU A 68 14.92 6.15 15.69
N THR A 69 13.94 6.76 15.00
CA THR A 69 13.09 7.82 15.56
C THR A 69 11.59 7.59 15.42
N GLY A 70 11.18 6.57 14.67
CA GLY A 70 9.77 6.29 14.38
C GLY A 70 9.21 7.18 13.29
N TYR A 71 7.91 7.45 13.35
CA TYR A 71 7.22 8.33 12.40
C TYR A 71 7.53 9.80 12.66
N VAL A 72 7.85 10.52 11.57
CA VAL A 72 7.99 11.97 11.53
C VAL A 72 7.12 12.53 10.39
N ASP A 73 6.66 13.76 10.56
CA ASP A 73 5.94 14.48 9.51
C ASP A 73 6.89 14.78 8.34
N PHE A 74 6.47 14.38 7.14
CA PHE A 74 7.19 14.71 5.90
C PHE A 74 6.44 15.76 5.08
N ALA A 75 5.15 15.55 4.86
CA ALA A 75 4.37 16.42 3.99
C ALA A 75 2.86 16.36 4.29
N GLN A 76 2.12 17.25 3.66
CA GLN A 76 0.67 17.36 3.79
C GLN A 76 -0.01 17.69 2.46
N ILE A 77 -1.24 17.20 2.27
CA ILE A 77 -2.03 17.44 1.06
C ILE A 77 -2.65 18.82 1.03
N THR A 78 -3.08 19.33 2.19
CA THR A 78 -3.72 20.64 2.31
C THR A 78 -3.13 21.39 3.49
N GLU A 79 -3.31 22.71 3.53
CA GLU A 79 -2.95 23.51 4.73
C GLU A 79 -3.73 23.05 5.97
N SER A 80 -4.96 22.56 5.78
CA SER A 80 -5.81 22.09 6.87
C SER A 80 -5.33 20.76 7.47
N SER A 81 -4.55 19.96 6.76
CA SER A 81 -4.07 18.64 7.21
C SER A 81 -3.24 18.72 8.51
N ASN A 82 -2.61 19.87 8.78
CA ASN A 82 -1.89 20.17 10.03
C ASN A 82 -2.81 20.51 11.22
N SER A 83 -4.10 20.72 11.00
CA SER A 83 -5.03 21.03 12.08
C SER A 83 -5.39 19.77 12.85
N SER A 84 -5.51 19.88 14.17
CA SER A 84 -5.88 18.74 15.04
C SER A 84 -7.25 18.13 14.72
N TRP A 85 -8.17 18.89 14.10
CA TRP A 85 -9.45 18.35 13.66
C TRP A 85 -9.34 17.48 12.39
N CYS A 86 -8.19 17.47 11.72
CA CYS A 86 -7.86 16.49 10.67
C CYS A 86 -7.30 15.18 11.24
N ASP A 87 -7.23 15.02 12.56
CA ASP A 87 -6.87 13.76 13.20
C ASP A 87 -8.09 12.84 13.37
N GLY A 88 -7.84 11.54 13.56
CA GLY A 88 -8.84 10.55 13.92
C GLY A 88 -10.06 10.49 12.99
N THR A 89 -11.23 10.23 13.60
CA THR A 89 -12.49 10.02 12.87
C THR A 89 -12.97 11.27 12.14
N ILE A 90 -12.73 12.47 12.70
CA ILE A 90 -13.14 13.73 12.07
C ILE A 90 -12.33 13.96 10.80
N GLY A 91 -11.01 13.78 10.86
CA GLY A 91 -10.16 13.86 9.68
C GLY A 91 -10.53 12.87 8.58
N THR A 92 -10.89 11.65 8.99
CA THR A 92 -11.40 10.62 8.06
C THR A 92 -12.72 11.04 7.40
N ALA A 93 -13.68 11.56 8.17
CA ALA A 93 -14.96 12.02 7.65
C ALA A 93 -14.82 13.26 6.76
N LEU A 94 -13.84 14.12 7.04
CA LEU A 94 -13.52 15.33 6.30
C LEU A 94 -12.38 15.13 5.29
N ALA A 95 -12.19 13.93 4.75
CA ALA A 95 -11.16 13.64 3.76
C ALA A 95 -11.19 14.58 2.56
N GLY A 96 -12.36 15.07 2.14
CA GLY A 96 -12.48 16.09 1.08
C GLY A 96 -11.98 17.50 1.45
N ARG A 97 -11.55 17.72 2.70
CA ARG A 97 -10.90 18.95 3.17
C ARG A 97 -9.49 18.70 3.68
N CYS A 98 -9.30 17.60 4.41
CA CYS A 98 -8.00 17.24 4.98
C CYS A 98 -7.10 16.53 3.96
N GLY A 99 -7.67 15.73 3.06
CA GLY A 99 -6.98 14.76 2.23
C GLY A 99 -7.06 13.34 2.78
N ARG A 100 -6.87 12.37 1.89
CA ARG A 100 -6.67 10.96 2.15
C ARG A 100 -5.75 10.38 1.05
N PRO A 101 -4.42 10.45 1.23
CA PRO A 101 -3.47 9.88 0.28
C PRO A 101 -3.65 8.36 0.27
N ALA A 102 -3.91 7.79 -0.91
CA ALA A 102 -4.13 6.35 -1.09
C ALA A 102 -2.98 5.70 -1.88
N GLY A 103 -2.55 6.33 -2.97
CA GLY A 103 -1.41 5.86 -3.77
C GLY A 103 -0.23 6.81 -3.66
N ILE A 104 0.98 6.27 -3.46
CA ILE A 104 2.23 7.04 -3.50
C ILE A 104 3.34 6.29 -4.23
N ALA A 105 4.21 7.03 -4.92
CA ALA A 105 5.45 6.52 -5.49
C ALA A 105 6.43 7.65 -5.79
N PHE A 106 7.71 7.39 -5.58
CA PHE A 106 8.77 8.31 -5.98
C PHE A 106 9.06 8.22 -7.47
N ASN A 107 9.33 9.36 -8.08
CA ASN A 107 10.11 9.41 -9.30
C ASN A 107 11.60 9.35 -8.93
N GLU A 108 12.22 8.18 -9.12
CA GLU A 108 13.61 7.92 -8.70
C GLU A 108 14.65 8.88 -9.32
N LYS A 109 14.34 9.50 -10.47
CA LYS A 109 15.26 10.43 -11.15
C LYS A 109 15.25 11.83 -10.57
N THR A 110 14.10 12.27 -10.06
CA THR A 110 13.88 13.65 -9.56
C THR A 110 13.81 13.71 -8.04
N GLY A 111 13.45 12.59 -7.40
CA GLY A 111 13.12 12.52 -5.98
C GLY A 111 11.74 13.06 -5.63
N ASP A 112 10.95 13.48 -6.62
CA ASP A 112 9.57 13.92 -6.41
C ASP A 112 8.69 12.75 -5.98
N LEU A 113 7.88 12.95 -4.94
CA LEU A 113 6.88 12.00 -4.49
C LEU A 113 5.52 12.35 -5.12
N TYR A 114 5.03 11.47 -5.99
CA TYR A 114 3.68 11.59 -6.54
C TYR A 114 2.67 10.96 -5.61
N VAL A 115 1.50 11.59 -5.51
CA VAL A 115 0.44 11.21 -4.59
C VAL A 115 -0.92 11.23 -5.29
N ALA A 116 -1.61 10.09 -5.28
CA ALA A 116 -3.02 9.98 -5.58
C ALA A 116 -3.78 10.19 -4.27
N ASP A 117 -4.27 11.41 -4.07
CA ASP A 117 -5.18 11.69 -2.97
C ASP A 117 -6.60 11.30 -3.39
N ALA A 118 -7.24 10.47 -2.57
CA ALA A 118 -8.45 9.77 -2.98
C ALA A 118 -9.59 10.74 -3.35
N PRO A 119 -9.93 11.74 -2.54
CA PRO A 119 -10.89 12.77 -2.93
C PRO A 119 -10.29 13.99 -3.66
N LEU A 120 -9.00 14.33 -3.47
CA LEU A 120 -8.46 15.62 -3.91
C LEU A 120 -7.65 15.59 -5.21
N GLY A 121 -7.40 14.41 -5.78
CA GLY A 121 -6.74 14.29 -7.08
C GLY A 121 -5.24 14.01 -7.00
N LEU A 122 -4.56 14.20 -8.14
CA LEU A 122 -3.15 13.92 -8.29
C LEU A 122 -2.32 15.12 -7.79
N HIS A 123 -1.34 14.84 -6.94
CA HIS A 123 -0.43 15.80 -6.34
C HIS A 123 1.03 15.36 -6.51
N VAL A 124 1.95 16.30 -6.29
CA VAL A 124 3.39 16.04 -6.19
C VAL A 124 3.97 16.79 -5.00
N ILE A 125 4.93 16.16 -4.34
CA ILE A 125 5.67 16.71 -3.20
C ILE A 125 7.16 16.67 -3.56
N SER A 126 7.86 17.78 -3.35
CA SER A 126 9.30 17.85 -3.60
C SER A 126 10.10 16.98 -2.62
N PRO A 127 11.38 16.65 -2.91
CA PRO A 127 12.23 15.91 -1.97
C PRO A 127 12.36 16.56 -0.58
N ALA A 128 12.14 17.88 -0.47
CA ALA A 128 12.18 18.61 0.79
C ALA A 128 10.93 18.40 1.68
N GLY A 129 9.89 17.73 1.17
CA GLY A 129 8.61 17.58 1.87
C GLY A 129 7.75 18.85 1.80
N GLY A 130 6.91 19.05 2.81
CA GLY A 130 6.06 20.24 2.95
C GLY A 130 4.67 20.11 2.32
N LEU A 131 4.11 21.23 1.84
CA LEU A 131 2.78 21.25 1.24
C LEU A 131 2.83 20.67 -0.19
N ALA A 132 1.96 19.71 -0.47
CA ALA A 132 1.83 19.10 -1.78
C ALA A 132 1.31 20.11 -2.81
N THR A 133 1.87 20.06 -4.02
CA THR A 133 1.36 20.83 -5.16
C THR A 133 0.34 19.98 -5.91
N LYS A 134 -0.90 20.48 -6.04
CA LYS A 134 -1.92 19.83 -6.86
C LYS A 134 -1.54 19.91 -8.34
N ILE A 135 -1.51 18.75 -9.00
CA ILE A 135 -1.32 18.64 -10.45
C ILE A 135 -2.68 18.78 -11.15
N THR A 136 -3.65 17.96 -10.74
CA THR A 136 -5.02 18.01 -11.27
C THR A 136 -6.00 17.28 -10.36
N ASP A 137 -7.25 17.73 -10.37
CA ASP A 137 -8.39 17.04 -9.77
C ASP A 137 -9.45 16.61 -10.79
N SER A 138 -9.17 16.75 -12.09
CA SER A 138 -10.08 16.37 -13.17
C SER A 138 -9.36 15.99 -14.47
N VAL A 139 -10.10 15.36 -15.38
CA VAL A 139 -9.69 15.14 -16.77
C VAL A 139 -10.92 15.31 -17.67
N ASP A 140 -10.76 15.98 -18.81
CA ASP A 140 -11.84 16.28 -19.76
C ASP A 140 -13.08 16.93 -19.10
N GLY A 141 -12.84 17.83 -18.14
CA GLY A 141 -13.88 18.52 -17.37
C GLY A 141 -14.63 17.64 -16.37
N LYS A 142 -14.20 16.38 -16.16
CA LYS A 142 -14.80 15.44 -15.20
C LYS A 142 -13.91 15.32 -13.96
N PRO A 143 -14.40 15.69 -12.76
CA PRO A 143 -13.64 15.55 -11.52
C PRO A 143 -13.35 14.09 -11.18
N PHE A 144 -12.18 13.83 -10.59
CA PHE A 144 -11.91 12.57 -9.93
C PHE A 144 -12.77 12.47 -8.66
N LYS A 145 -13.32 11.27 -8.40
CA LYS A 145 -14.16 11.02 -7.22
C LYS A 145 -13.46 10.19 -6.16
N PHE A 146 -12.63 9.25 -6.62
CA PHE A 146 -11.94 8.31 -5.77
C PHE A 146 -10.69 7.84 -6.53
N LEU A 147 -9.61 8.62 -6.49
CA LEU A 147 -8.29 8.11 -6.89
C LEU A 147 -7.80 7.09 -5.87
N ASP A 148 -6.96 6.16 -6.29
CA ASP A 148 -6.51 5.08 -5.42
C ASP A 148 -5.00 4.84 -5.60
N GLY A 149 -4.59 3.73 -6.18
CA GLY A 149 -3.19 3.42 -6.45
C GLY A 149 -2.54 4.24 -7.57
N LEU A 150 -1.21 4.33 -7.51
CA LEU A 150 -0.36 4.86 -8.58
C LEU A 150 1.00 4.18 -8.62
N ASP A 151 1.68 4.31 -9.75
CA ASP A 151 3.08 3.92 -9.94
C ASP A 151 3.76 4.86 -10.94
N VAL A 152 5.08 4.99 -10.84
CA VAL A 152 5.91 5.83 -11.72
C VAL A 152 6.77 4.95 -12.61
N ASP A 153 6.76 5.24 -13.91
CA ASP A 153 7.60 4.56 -14.90
C ASP A 153 9.08 4.87 -14.64
N PRO A 154 9.90 3.87 -14.26
CA PRO A 154 11.31 4.11 -13.99
C PRO A 154 12.08 4.55 -15.24
N THR A 155 11.56 4.22 -16.43
CA THR A 155 12.21 4.54 -17.71
C THR A 155 11.89 5.95 -18.19
N THR A 156 10.66 6.44 -17.98
CA THR A 156 10.20 7.72 -18.54
C THR A 156 9.82 8.78 -17.51
N GLY A 157 9.53 8.40 -16.26
CA GLY A 157 8.97 9.28 -15.23
C GLY A 157 7.47 9.56 -15.40
N VAL A 158 6.81 8.95 -16.38
CA VAL A 158 5.35 8.99 -16.54
C VAL A 158 4.68 8.38 -15.32
N VAL A 159 3.59 9.00 -14.86
CA VAL A 159 2.81 8.52 -13.72
C VAL A 159 1.57 7.81 -14.23
N TYR A 160 1.37 6.57 -13.81
CA TYR A 160 0.13 5.84 -14.02
C TYR A 160 -0.64 5.80 -12.71
N PHE A 161 -1.95 6.04 -12.76
CA PHE A 161 -2.77 6.08 -11.56
C PHE A 161 -4.19 5.63 -11.86
N THR A 162 -4.87 5.12 -10.84
CA THR A 162 -6.22 4.57 -10.95
C THR A 162 -7.25 5.49 -10.32
N SER A 163 -8.50 5.31 -10.71
CA SER A 163 -9.64 5.71 -9.90
C SER A 163 -10.52 4.51 -9.62
N PHE A 164 -10.76 4.22 -8.34
CA PHE A 164 -11.61 3.10 -7.92
C PHE A 164 -13.03 3.21 -8.48
N SER A 165 -13.59 4.42 -8.45
CA SER A 165 -14.93 4.74 -8.96
C SER A 165 -14.99 6.18 -9.49
N SER A 166 -15.74 6.38 -10.58
CA SER A 166 -16.12 7.70 -11.07
C SER A 166 -17.44 8.21 -10.47
N ARG A 167 -18.10 7.42 -9.60
CA ARG A 167 -19.43 7.72 -9.06
C ARG A 167 -19.44 7.90 -7.55
N PHE A 168 -18.64 7.09 -6.84
CA PHE A 168 -18.63 7.02 -5.39
C PHE A 168 -17.31 7.56 -4.85
N SER A 169 -17.38 8.30 -3.74
CA SER A 169 -16.20 8.75 -3.00
C SER A 169 -15.68 7.66 -2.05
N PRO A 170 -14.50 7.82 -1.43
CA PRO A 170 -13.92 6.82 -0.53
C PRO A 170 -14.84 6.40 0.62
N ILE A 171 -15.59 7.34 1.21
CA ILE A 171 -16.54 7.04 2.30
C ILE A 171 -17.73 6.19 1.84
N GLN A 172 -17.97 6.11 0.54
CA GLN A 172 -19.04 5.32 -0.08
C GLN A 172 -18.53 4.00 -0.66
N VAL A 173 -17.30 3.57 -0.34
CA VAL A 173 -16.69 2.34 -0.91
C VAL A 173 -17.58 1.11 -0.74
N LEU A 174 -18.22 0.90 0.42
CA LEU A 174 -19.11 -0.24 0.63
C LEU A 174 -20.36 -0.19 -0.26
N ILE A 175 -20.87 1.00 -0.56
CA ILE A 175 -21.99 1.19 -1.50
C ILE A 175 -21.52 0.86 -2.93
N ALA A 176 -20.33 1.32 -3.31
CA ALA A 176 -19.75 1.01 -4.62
C ALA A 176 -19.56 -0.51 -4.81
N LEU A 177 -19.10 -1.21 -3.77
CA LEU A 177 -18.97 -2.68 -3.77
C LEU A 177 -20.33 -3.37 -3.88
N GLY A 178 -21.32 -2.97 -3.07
CA GLY A 178 -22.66 -3.56 -3.07
C GLY A 178 -23.40 -3.37 -4.39
N LEU A 179 -23.23 -2.21 -5.04
CA LEU A 179 -23.79 -1.91 -6.36
C LEU A 179 -22.94 -2.41 -7.53
N LYS A 180 -21.84 -3.14 -7.24
CA LYS A 180 -20.90 -3.68 -8.24
C LYS A 180 -20.44 -2.62 -9.24
N ASP A 181 -20.02 -1.46 -8.72
CA ASP A 181 -19.59 -0.35 -9.57
C ASP A 181 -18.47 -0.80 -10.53
N ALA A 182 -18.62 -0.37 -11.77
CA ALA A 182 -17.69 -0.63 -12.86
C ALA A 182 -17.38 0.64 -13.63
N THR A 183 -17.19 1.75 -12.89
CA THR A 183 -16.85 3.06 -13.46
C THR A 183 -15.41 3.50 -13.17
N GLY A 184 -14.60 2.58 -12.65
CA GLY A 184 -13.19 2.82 -12.42
C GLY A 184 -12.42 3.00 -13.72
N LYS A 185 -11.24 3.61 -13.62
CA LYS A 185 -10.40 4.00 -14.75
C LYS A 185 -8.92 3.83 -14.44
N LEU A 186 -8.13 3.69 -15.51
CA LEU A 186 -6.68 3.83 -15.50
C LEU A 186 -6.31 5.08 -16.29
N TYR A 187 -5.43 5.90 -15.71
CA TYR A 187 -4.94 7.14 -16.31
C TYR A 187 -3.43 7.11 -16.47
N LYS A 188 -2.94 8.01 -17.33
CA LYS A 188 -1.54 8.39 -17.47
C LYS A 188 -1.43 9.90 -17.27
N TYR A 189 -0.47 10.35 -16.46
CA TYR A 189 0.01 11.73 -16.45
C TYR A 189 1.45 11.77 -16.96
N ASP A 190 1.72 12.65 -17.92
CA ASP A 190 3.04 12.86 -18.47
C ASP A 190 3.63 14.19 -17.95
N PRO A 191 4.62 14.16 -17.04
CA PRO A 191 5.18 15.40 -16.46
C PRO A 191 5.81 16.34 -17.49
N SER A 192 6.26 15.82 -18.64
CA SER A 192 6.90 16.63 -19.69
C SER A 192 5.92 17.49 -20.46
N THR A 193 4.70 16.99 -20.66
CA THR A 193 3.63 17.70 -21.38
C THR A 193 2.55 18.26 -20.44
N LYS A 194 2.56 17.83 -19.18
CA LYS A 194 1.54 18.12 -18.16
C LYS A 194 0.13 17.67 -18.56
N VAL A 195 0.04 16.62 -19.38
CA VAL A 195 -1.23 16.09 -19.89
C VAL A 195 -1.63 14.84 -19.11
N VAL A 196 -2.92 14.77 -18.76
CA VAL A 196 -3.57 13.54 -18.29
C VAL A 196 -4.33 12.89 -19.43
N THR A 197 -4.21 11.57 -19.57
CA THR A 197 -4.90 10.76 -20.59
C THR A 197 -5.59 9.59 -19.93
N VAL A 198 -6.84 9.33 -20.32
CA VAL A 198 -7.57 8.13 -19.93
C VAL A 198 -7.10 6.95 -20.79
N LEU A 199 -6.54 5.91 -20.17
CA LEU A 199 -6.07 4.71 -20.86
C LEU A 199 -7.11 3.60 -20.90
N MET A 200 -7.85 3.42 -19.80
CA MET A 200 -8.91 2.42 -19.68
C MET A 200 -10.08 3.00 -18.91
N GLU A 201 -11.29 2.59 -19.30
CA GLU A 201 -12.54 2.91 -18.62
C GLU A 201 -13.35 1.64 -18.37
N GLY A 202 -14.34 1.72 -17.49
CA GLY A 202 -15.24 0.59 -17.23
C GLY A 202 -14.64 -0.48 -16.31
N LEU A 203 -13.59 -0.14 -15.54
CA LEU A 203 -12.94 -1.06 -14.61
C LEU A 203 -13.77 -1.21 -13.33
N SER A 204 -13.81 -2.42 -12.78
CA SER A 204 -14.62 -2.72 -11.59
C SER A 204 -13.79 -2.67 -10.31
N GLY A 205 -13.85 -1.52 -9.64
CA GLY A 205 -13.05 -1.22 -8.44
C GLY A 205 -11.56 -1.20 -8.77
N SER A 206 -11.13 -0.34 -9.71
CA SER A 206 -9.70 -0.28 -10.05
C SER A 206 -8.89 0.34 -8.93
N ALA A 207 -8.23 -0.52 -8.16
CA ALA A 207 -7.55 -0.15 -6.92
C ALA A 207 -6.08 0.20 -7.20
N GLY A 208 -5.28 -0.77 -7.61
CA GLY A 208 -3.84 -0.62 -7.85
C GLY A 208 -3.44 -0.61 -9.32
N CYS A 209 -2.30 0.00 -9.61
CA CYS A 209 -1.59 -0.22 -10.88
C CYS A 209 -0.08 -0.33 -10.67
N ALA A 210 0.59 -1.05 -11.58
CA ALA A 210 2.05 -1.13 -11.62
C ALA A 210 2.55 -1.16 -13.06
N VAL A 211 3.52 -0.32 -13.39
CA VAL A 211 4.18 -0.34 -14.69
C VAL A 211 5.31 -1.38 -14.70
N SER A 212 5.53 -2.06 -15.83
CA SER A 212 6.62 -3.01 -15.97
C SER A 212 7.99 -2.32 -15.86
N SER A 213 9.03 -3.08 -15.51
CA SER A 213 10.39 -2.54 -15.34
C SER A 213 10.96 -1.88 -16.60
N ASP A 214 10.51 -2.32 -17.78
CA ASP A 214 10.89 -1.79 -19.09
C ASP A 214 9.89 -0.75 -19.66
N GLY A 215 8.83 -0.44 -18.92
CA GLY A 215 7.76 0.46 -19.35
C GLY A 215 6.95 -0.03 -20.55
N SER A 216 6.96 -1.32 -20.85
CA SER A 216 6.22 -1.89 -21.99
C SER A 216 4.73 -2.09 -21.73
N PHE A 217 4.31 -2.28 -20.47
CA PHE A 217 2.90 -2.41 -20.10
C PHE A 217 2.62 -1.89 -18.68
N VAL A 218 1.34 -1.68 -18.37
CA VAL A 218 0.83 -1.36 -17.03
C VAL A 218 -0.18 -2.43 -16.63
N LEU A 219 -0.04 -2.95 -15.42
CA LEU A 219 -1.05 -3.79 -14.79
C LEU A 219 -2.04 -2.91 -14.03
N VAL A 220 -3.31 -3.28 -14.02
CA VAL A 220 -4.34 -2.66 -13.19
C VAL A 220 -5.20 -3.73 -12.54
N SER A 221 -5.33 -3.67 -11.21
CA SER A 221 -6.18 -4.59 -10.46
C SER A 221 -7.64 -4.14 -10.55
N GLN A 222 -8.56 -5.09 -10.64
CA GLN A 222 -9.99 -4.85 -10.51
C GLN A 222 -10.48 -5.57 -9.26
N PHE A 223 -10.50 -4.84 -8.15
CA PHE A 223 -10.83 -5.36 -6.83
C PHE A 223 -12.20 -6.05 -6.86
N THR A 224 -13.23 -5.40 -7.40
CA THR A 224 -14.60 -5.94 -7.41
C THR A 224 -14.77 -7.11 -8.36
N LYS A 225 -14.09 -7.11 -9.51
CA LYS A 225 -14.15 -8.21 -10.49
C LYS A 225 -13.22 -9.40 -10.17
N SER A 226 -12.28 -9.25 -9.23
CA SER A 226 -11.28 -10.27 -8.87
C SER A 226 -10.42 -10.72 -10.04
N ASN A 227 -9.88 -9.76 -10.80
CA ASN A 227 -8.85 -10.04 -11.80
C ASN A 227 -7.90 -8.85 -11.97
N ILE A 228 -6.81 -9.08 -12.69
CA ILE A 228 -5.84 -8.04 -13.08
C ILE A 228 -5.86 -7.97 -14.61
N LYS A 229 -5.87 -6.74 -15.14
CA LYS A 229 -5.74 -6.46 -16.57
C LYS A 229 -4.31 -6.00 -16.87
N ARG A 230 -3.85 -6.27 -18.09
CA ARG A 230 -2.63 -5.69 -18.67
C ARG A 230 -3.02 -4.70 -19.76
N TYR A 231 -2.45 -3.50 -19.73
CA TYR A 231 -2.55 -2.49 -20.78
C TYR A 231 -1.18 -2.28 -21.43
N TRP A 232 -1.09 -2.46 -22.75
CA TRP A 232 0.17 -2.36 -23.47
C TRP A 232 0.51 -0.91 -23.80
N ILE A 233 1.69 -0.45 -23.39
CA ILE A 233 2.20 0.90 -23.65
C ILE A 233 3.07 0.93 -24.92
N LYS A 234 3.87 -0.11 -25.13
CA LYS A 234 4.81 -0.23 -26.26
C LYS A 234 4.55 -1.49 -27.08
N GLY A 235 5.16 -1.54 -28.26
CA GLY A 235 5.14 -2.72 -29.14
C GLY A 235 3.88 -2.84 -30.00
N PRO A 236 3.71 -3.96 -30.73
CA PRO A 236 2.63 -4.14 -31.70
C PRO A 236 1.21 -4.09 -31.11
N LYS A 237 1.08 -4.31 -29.79
CA LYS A 237 -0.18 -4.25 -29.05
C LYS A 237 -0.43 -2.90 -28.36
N ALA A 238 0.44 -1.90 -28.55
CA ALA A 238 0.32 -0.62 -27.85
C ALA A 238 -1.09 -0.01 -27.99
N GLY A 239 -1.67 0.41 -26.86
CA GLY A 239 -3.04 0.91 -26.79
C GLY A 239 -4.11 -0.15 -26.56
N SER A 240 -3.77 -1.45 -26.59
CA SER A 240 -4.71 -2.53 -26.30
C SER A 240 -4.60 -3.02 -24.86
N SER A 241 -5.61 -3.78 -24.41
CA SER A 241 -5.59 -4.45 -23.11
C SER A 241 -6.03 -5.92 -23.21
N GLU A 242 -5.61 -6.72 -22.24
CA GLU A 242 -5.93 -8.14 -22.11
C GLU A 242 -6.05 -8.54 -20.63
N ASP A 243 -6.66 -9.70 -20.36
CA ASP A 243 -6.60 -10.30 -19.02
C ASP A 243 -5.17 -10.75 -18.72
N PHE A 244 -4.67 -10.37 -17.55
CA PHE A 244 -3.36 -10.78 -17.06
C PHE A 244 -3.47 -12.03 -16.21
N THR A 245 -4.31 -11.98 -15.16
CA THR A 245 -4.58 -13.14 -14.31
C THR A 245 -5.89 -12.93 -13.54
N ASN A 246 -6.58 -14.02 -13.23
CA ASN A 246 -7.70 -14.08 -12.29
C ASN A 246 -7.36 -14.96 -11.06
N SER A 247 -6.10 -15.37 -10.91
CA SER A 247 -5.63 -16.23 -9.83
C SER A 247 -5.49 -15.51 -8.49
N VAL A 248 -5.54 -14.17 -8.49
CA VAL A 248 -5.53 -13.34 -7.28
C VAL A 248 -6.96 -12.91 -6.97
N SER A 249 -7.48 -13.34 -5.83
CA SER A 249 -8.79 -12.89 -5.36
C SER A 249 -8.70 -11.44 -4.91
N ASN A 250 -9.63 -10.60 -5.34
CA ASN A 250 -9.72 -9.22 -4.83
C ASN A 250 -8.40 -8.45 -4.83
N PRO A 251 -7.72 -8.38 -5.97
CA PRO A 251 -6.43 -7.73 -6.02
C PRO A 251 -6.61 -6.24 -5.72
N ASP A 252 -5.78 -5.72 -4.82
CA ASP A 252 -5.70 -4.32 -4.46
C ASP A 252 -4.41 -3.71 -5.06
N ASN A 253 -3.56 -2.98 -4.30
CA ASN A 253 -2.32 -2.45 -4.85
C ASN A 253 -1.39 -3.54 -5.38
N ILE A 254 -0.78 -3.23 -6.53
CA ILE A 254 0.22 -4.05 -7.22
C ILE A 254 1.56 -3.34 -7.10
N LYS A 255 2.62 -4.04 -6.68
CA LYS A 255 3.98 -3.49 -6.58
C LYS A 255 4.98 -4.33 -7.33
N ARG A 256 5.71 -3.69 -8.23
CA ARG A 256 6.80 -4.29 -9.01
C ARG A 256 7.97 -4.68 -8.09
N ILE A 257 8.57 -5.84 -8.35
CA ILE A 257 9.71 -6.35 -7.59
C ILE A 257 10.99 -6.18 -8.41
N GLY A 258 11.68 -5.07 -8.20
CA GLY A 258 12.93 -4.74 -8.89
C GLY A 258 12.83 -4.91 -10.41
N SER A 259 13.84 -5.53 -11.02
CA SER A 259 13.89 -5.83 -12.46
C SER A 259 13.41 -7.24 -12.82
N THR A 260 12.96 -8.05 -11.85
CA THR A 260 12.64 -9.47 -12.06
C THR A 260 11.42 -9.72 -12.95
N GLY A 261 10.58 -8.71 -13.15
CA GLY A 261 9.28 -8.84 -13.83
C GLY A 261 8.18 -9.45 -12.96
N ASN A 262 8.47 -9.72 -11.68
CA ASN A 262 7.49 -10.20 -10.71
C ASN A 262 6.80 -9.03 -10.00
N PHE A 263 5.63 -9.30 -9.43
CA PHE A 263 4.82 -8.33 -8.70
C PHE A 263 4.31 -8.92 -7.39
N TRP A 264 4.22 -8.10 -6.36
CA TRP A 264 3.39 -8.37 -5.18
C TRP A 264 2.01 -7.74 -5.37
N VAL A 265 0.99 -8.43 -4.89
CA VAL A 265 -0.41 -7.99 -4.94
C VAL A 265 -1.04 -8.22 -3.58
N ALA A 266 -1.64 -7.16 -3.01
CA ALA A 266 -2.48 -7.30 -1.82
C ALA A 266 -3.80 -7.97 -2.22
N SER A 267 -4.25 -8.94 -1.43
CA SER A 267 -5.43 -9.77 -1.75
C SER A 267 -6.28 -9.93 -0.50
N VAL A 268 -7.60 -9.82 -0.67
CA VAL A 268 -8.55 -10.03 0.43
C VAL A 268 -9.78 -10.82 0.00
N VAL A 269 -9.87 -12.08 0.44
CA VAL A 269 -11.09 -12.88 0.22
C VAL A 269 -12.22 -12.40 1.14
N ASN A 270 -13.46 -12.42 0.63
CA ASN A 270 -14.70 -11.96 1.28
C ASN A 270 -14.81 -10.43 1.46
N LYS A 271 -15.17 -9.75 0.37
CA LYS A 271 -15.16 -8.27 0.21
C LYS A 271 -16.13 -7.49 1.10
N ILE A 272 -17.20 -8.12 1.58
CA ILE A 272 -18.37 -7.43 2.20
C ILE A 272 -18.69 -8.01 3.58
N ILE A 273 -18.42 -9.30 3.79
CA ILE A 273 -18.84 -10.04 4.99
C ILE A 273 -17.60 -10.51 5.71
N VAL A 274 -17.48 -10.15 6.99
CA VAL A 274 -16.50 -10.78 7.88
C VAL A 274 -16.91 -12.24 8.13
N PRO A 275 -15.97 -13.19 8.11
CA PRO A 275 -14.53 -12.98 8.14
C PRO A 275 -13.87 -12.76 6.76
N THR A 276 -12.88 -11.88 6.71
CA THR A 276 -12.01 -11.65 5.54
C THR A 276 -10.76 -12.53 5.62
N ASN A 277 -10.13 -12.87 4.49
CA ASN A 277 -8.83 -13.58 4.49
C ASN A 277 -7.78 -12.78 3.73
N PRO A 278 -7.01 -11.92 4.42
CA PRO A 278 -5.96 -11.12 3.80
C PRO A 278 -4.70 -11.94 3.49
N SER A 279 -4.08 -11.67 2.35
CA SER A 279 -2.82 -12.30 1.93
C SER A 279 -1.95 -11.37 1.08
N ALA A 280 -0.64 -11.63 1.11
CA ALA A 280 0.30 -11.13 0.10
C ALA A 280 0.45 -12.19 -0.98
N VAL A 281 0.27 -11.83 -2.25
CA VAL A 281 0.40 -12.78 -3.38
C VAL A 281 1.48 -12.30 -4.34
N LYS A 282 2.50 -13.13 -4.56
CA LYS A 282 3.56 -12.90 -5.54
C LYS A 282 3.18 -13.54 -6.86
N VAL A 283 3.20 -12.77 -7.93
CA VAL A 283 2.93 -13.26 -9.29
C VAL A 283 4.10 -12.95 -10.22
N ASN A 284 4.33 -13.80 -11.21
CA ASN A 284 5.34 -13.55 -12.24
C ASN A 284 4.80 -12.72 -13.41
N SER A 285 5.66 -12.44 -14.39
CA SER A 285 5.31 -11.66 -15.59
C SER A 285 4.28 -12.33 -16.51
N ASN A 286 3.96 -13.61 -16.29
CA ASN A 286 2.91 -14.36 -17.00
C ASN A 286 1.59 -14.42 -16.22
N GLY A 287 1.53 -13.85 -15.00
CA GLY A 287 0.35 -13.87 -14.15
C GLY A 287 0.20 -15.16 -13.32
N GLU A 288 1.23 -15.99 -13.26
CA GLU A 288 1.25 -17.21 -12.45
C GLU A 288 1.62 -16.87 -11.00
N VAL A 289 0.92 -17.49 -10.05
CA VAL A 289 1.19 -17.30 -8.61
C VAL A 289 2.44 -18.09 -8.23
N LEU A 290 3.46 -17.37 -7.74
CA LEU A 290 4.72 -17.94 -7.25
C LEU A 290 4.65 -18.23 -5.75
N GLN A 291 3.96 -17.39 -4.99
CA GLN A 291 3.90 -17.47 -3.54
C GLN A 291 2.64 -16.77 -3.02
N THR A 292 2.02 -17.34 -1.98
CA THR A 292 0.96 -16.70 -1.21
C THR A 292 1.31 -16.75 0.26
N ILE A 293 1.34 -15.61 0.93
CA ILE A 293 1.58 -15.49 2.37
C ILE A 293 0.26 -15.08 3.04
N PRO A 294 -0.38 -15.97 3.83
CA PRO A 294 -1.55 -15.61 4.63
C PRO A 294 -1.18 -14.59 5.71
N LEU A 295 -2.01 -13.55 5.85
CA LEU A 295 -1.78 -12.46 6.80
C LEU A 295 -2.90 -12.32 7.85
N LYS A 296 -3.83 -13.28 7.86
CA LYS A 296 -4.96 -13.37 8.80
C LYS A 296 -4.53 -13.27 10.25
N ASP A 297 -3.50 -14.02 10.65
CA ASP A 297 -3.05 -14.04 12.05
C ASP A 297 -2.41 -12.72 12.51
N LYS A 298 -1.97 -11.88 11.56
CA LYS A 298 -1.31 -10.60 11.85
C LYS A 298 -2.29 -9.42 11.82
N PHE A 299 -3.22 -9.44 10.87
CA PHE A 299 -4.15 -8.34 10.57
C PHE A 299 -5.62 -8.63 10.92
N GLY A 300 -5.96 -9.85 11.33
CA GLY A 300 -7.33 -10.24 11.64
C GLY A 300 -8.23 -10.11 10.42
N ASP A 301 -9.34 -9.38 10.57
CA ASP A 301 -10.29 -9.08 9.48
C ASP A 301 -9.98 -7.78 8.73
N THR A 302 -8.88 -7.10 9.05
CA THR A 302 -8.53 -5.82 8.43
C THR A 302 -8.23 -6.02 6.94
N LEU A 303 -8.83 -5.18 6.10
CA LEU A 303 -8.55 -5.16 4.66
C LEU A 303 -7.11 -4.66 4.44
N LEU A 304 -6.34 -5.41 3.64
CA LEU A 304 -5.03 -4.98 3.19
C LEU A 304 -5.18 -4.19 1.90
N SER A 305 -4.50 -3.05 1.83
CA SER A 305 -4.44 -2.21 0.64
C SER A 305 -3.16 -2.46 -0.15
N GLU A 306 -2.03 -2.75 0.50
CA GLU A 306 -0.74 -2.90 -0.17
C GLU A 306 0.18 -3.94 0.47
N VAL A 307 0.99 -4.59 -0.35
CA VAL A 307 2.18 -5.34 0.03
C VAL A 307 3.35 -4.94 -0.88
N ASN A 308 4.39 -4.35 -0.31
CA ASN A 308 5.51 -3.78 -1.06
C ASN A 308 6.84 -4.36 -0.56
N GLU A 309 7.64 -4.96 -1.44
CA GLU A 309 8.91 -5.58 -1.08
C GLU A 309 10.05 -4.57 -1.18
N PHE A 310 10.77 -4.37 -0.08
CA PHE A 310 11.98 -3.55 -0.04
C PHE A 310 13.00 -4.15 0.92
N GLU A 311 14.25 -4.31 0.45
CA GLU A 311 15.38 -4.85 1.21
C GLU A 311 15.09 -6.13 2.02
N GLY A 312 14.34 -7.07 1.43
CA GLY A 312 14.01 -8.36 2.05
C GLY A 312 12.90 -8.28 3.10
N ASN A 313 12.12 -7.20 3.13
CA ASN A 313 10.94 -7.05 3.96
C ASN A 313 9.71 -6.75 3.09
N LEU A 314 8.54 -7.23 3.52
CA LEU A 314 7.24 -6.82 3.01
C LEU A 314 6.65 -5.76 3.93
N TYR A 315 6.39 -4.59 3.36
CA TYR A 315 5.67 -3.50 3.98
C TYR A 315 4.19 -3.65 3.63
N ILE A 316 3.35 -3.80 4.65
CA ILE A 316 1.95 -4.16 4.52
C ILE A 316 1.07 -3.02 5.02
N GLY A 317 0.14 -2.61 4.15
CA GLY A 317 -0.68 -1.41 4.32
C GLY A 317 -2.15 -1.75 4.45
N THR A 318 -2.91 -0.80 4.98
CA THR A 318 -4.37 -0.95 5.16
C THR A 318 -5.07 0.37 4.85
N LEU A 319 -6.33 0.30 4.39
CA LEU A 319 -7.16 1.49 4.17
C LEU A 319 -7.65 2.13 5.48
N THR A 320 -7.87 1.34 6.53
CA THR A 320 -8.49 1.81 7.78
C THR A 320 -7.79 1.33 9.04
N GLY A 321 -6.79 0.46 8.92
CA GLY A 321 -6.09 -0.13 10.07
C GLY A 321 -5.20 0.89 10.78
N PRO A 322 -4.91 0.69 12.08
CA PRO A 322 -4.19 1.67 12.88
C PRO A 322 -2.66 1.52 12.84
N PHE A 323 -2.12 0.61 12.02
CA PHE A 323 -0.69 0.34 11.96
C PHE A 323 -0.24 -0.10 10.55
N ALA A 324 1.03 0.15 10.24
CA ALA A 324 1.73 -0.51 9.15
C ALA A 324 2.37 -1.82 9.66
N GLY A 325 2.40 -2.86 8.82
CA GLY A 325 3.11 -4.10 9.13
C GLY A 325 4.43 -4.19 8.38
N ILE A 326 5.45 -4.75 9.02
CA ILE A 326 6.69 -5.16 8.36
C ILE A 326 6.88 -6.65 8.60
N LEU A 327 6.86 -7.44 7.54
CA LEU A 327 7.16 -8.87 7.58
C LEU A 327 8.52 -9.13 6.93
N LYS A 328 9.46 -9.69 7.68
CA LYS A 328 10.76 -10.12 7.14
C LYS A 328 10.55 -11.33 6.23
N LEU A 329 11.03 -11.26 5.00
CA LEU A 329 11.04 -12.42 4.10
C LEU A 329 12.17 -13.35 4.52
N GLU A 330 11.86 -14.63 4.69
CA GLU A 330 12.90 -15.64 4.85
C GLU A 330 13.75 -15.67 3.59
N LYS A 331 15.07 -15.57 3.74
CA LYS A 331 15.97 -15.83 2.62
C LYS A 331 15.75 -17.29 2.25
N GLY A 332 15.18 -17.54 1.07
CA GLY A 332 15.18 -18.88 0.50
C GLY A 332 16.61 -19.42 0.55
N SER A 333 16.77 -20.60 1.10
CA SER A 333 17.96 -21.41 0.85
C SER A 333 18.19 -21.41 -0.66
N CYS A 334 19.30 -20.83 -1.12
CA CYS A 334 19.75 -21.08 -2.49
C CYS A 334 19.69 -22.59 -2.72
N PRO A 335 19.18 -23.07 -3.86
CA PRO A 335 19.47 -24.43 -4.27
C PRO A 335 21.00 -24.54 -4.29
N ALA A 336 21.56 -25.41 -3.47
CA ALA A 336 22.95 -25.79 -3.64
C ALA A 336 23.08 -26.32 -5.07
N THR A 337 23.98 -25.69 -5.83
CA THR A 337 24.40 -26.10 -7.18
C THR A 337 24.82 -27.55 -7.22
#